data_AF-A0A5A7NMI7-F1
#
_entry.id   AF-A0A5A7NMI7-F1
#
_cell.length_a   1.000
_cell.length_b   1.000
_cell.length_c   1.000
_cell.angle_alpha   90.00
_cell.angle_beta   90.00
_cell.angle_gamma   90.00
#
_symmetry.space_group_name_H-M   'P 1'
#
loop_
_entity.id
_entity.type
_entity.pdbx_description
1 polymer ?
#
loop_
_entity_poly.entity_id
_entity_poly.type
_entity_poly.pdbx_seq_one_letter_code
_entity_poly.pdbx_strand_id
1 'polypeptide(L)'
;MTNSLQNLAEKFSNLSELRASSIERLQKVKGTNETQFDLSKTAPSIDRTLADVDARVIAICEIAPKSGDEENSDSLLIPNAYVNRIIKPLDQLTVQYQSIADNLSNIDSNGGPGTLNPEDLTFQSANGQINLQLGPIFQNIWNHSEAVLAALYPLMNLLRGEGRPDFAAALDAFSTAMEQVHAQRSTLQDVAKSAQADRKKIGDFQAQSGPLKDEIERLKTESEKDRKTLKEYATEGTQAITSIRTTNEQAEQLKTAVDNYQASFDSFQKQLEAREKIIQTGKKEQDELIANLKEIESDTKRLTKQAEAMLTGATVAGLAGSFGELRDKTSSELIGARWIFYFAIFLLFLSVIPLVAYVVPGVASLLGFDPAAASNLPKESGVLEFFGQVVVRALLLLPAAWFAKFAATRHAVLFRLKEHYAYKYSVAASVEGFKQQAEPFKDEIAAATFFELTFNPADRMEAKAHEERHPNPAMEWVMKKFGATYDGK
;
A
#
# COMPACT_ATOMS: atom_id res chain seq x y z
N MET A 1 -1.37 -126.30 63.32
CA MET A 1 -2.30 -126.56 62.21
C MET A 1 -3.07 -125.29 62.02
N THR A 2 -2.75 -124.51 60.97
CA THR A 2 -3.47 -123.28 60.65
C THR A 2 -4.94 -123.64 60.39
N ASN A 3 -5.86 -122.93 61.05
CA ASN A 3 -7.30 -123.18 60.95
C ASN A 3 -7.70 -123.06 59.47
N SER A 4 -8.32 -124.08 58.89
CA SER A 4 -8.57 -124.17 57.45
C SER A 4 -9.47 -123.02 56.94
N LEU A 5 -10.31 -122.47 57.81
CA LEU A 5 -11.11 -121.25 57.55
C LEU A 5 -10.27 -119.98 57.50
N GLN A 6 -9.24 -119.86 58.33
CA GLN A 6 -8.36 -118.68 58.35
C GLN A 6 -7.58 -118.58 57.03
N ASN A 7 -7.03 -119.71 56.56
CA ASN A 7 -6.39 -119.78 55.24
C ASN A 7 -7.36 -119.42 54.10
N LEU A 8 -8.64 -119.81 54.20
CA LEU A 8 -9.65 -119.45 53.22
C LEU A 8 -9.94 -117.93 53.23
N ALA A 9 -10.09 -117.33 54.41
CA ALA A 9 -10.32 -115.89 54.56
C ALA A 9 -9.13 -115.05 54.04
N GLU A 10 -7.90 -115.46 54.33
CA GLU A 10 -6.68 -114.84 53.80
C GLU A 10 -6.66 -114.86 52.27
N LYS A 11 -7.05 -115.99 51.65
CA LYS A 11 -7.12 -116.10 50.18
C LYS A 11 -8.18 -115.18 49.56
N PHE A 12 -9.33 -115.01 50.19
CA PHE A 12 -10.35 -114.05 49.74
C PHE A 12 -9.89 -112.60 49.90
N SER A 13 -9.18 -112.28 50.99
CA SER A 13 -8.59 -110.95 51.19
C SER A 13 -7.56 -110.63 50.11
N ASN A 14 -6.65 -111.58 49.82
CA ASN A 14 -5.66 -111.45 48.77
C ASN A 14 -6.31 -111.26 47.39
N LEU A 15 -7.35 -112.04 47.07
CA LEU A 15 -8.11 -111.85 45.83
C LEU A 15 -8.71 -110.43 45.76
N SER A 16 -9.31 -109.94 46.84
CA SER A 16 -9.92 -108.61 46.88
C SER A 16 -8.92 -107.49 46.60
N GLU A 17 -7.76 -107.51 47.27
CA GLU A 17 -6.70 -106.51 47.08
C GLU A 17 -6.09 -106.57 45.67
N LEU A 18 -5.81 -107.77 45.18
CA LEU A 18 -5.25 -107.98 43.84
C LEU A 18 -6.24 -107.56 42.76
N ARG A 19 -7.53 -107.86 42.93
CA ARG A 19 -8.60 -107.44 42.03
C ARG A 19 -8.75 -105.92 42.02
N ALA A 20 -8.79 -105.28 43.19
CA ALA A 20 -8.94 -103.82 43.28
C ALA A 20 -7.79 -103.10 42.57
N SER A 21 -6.55 -103.49 42.85
CA SER A 21 -5.36 -102.91 42.21
C SER A 21 -5.32 -103.18 40.70
N SER A 22 -5.68 -104.38 40.25
CA SER A 22 -5.69 -104.74 38.81
C SER A 22 -6.73 -103.94 38.02
N ILE A 23 -7.94 -103.78 38.55
CA ILE A 23 -9.03 -103.07 37.89
C ILE A 23 -8.79 -101.56 37.88
N GLU A 24 -8.32 -101.00 38.99
CA GLU A 24 -7.95 -99.58 39.05
C GLU A 24 -6.86 -99.26 38.01
N ARG A 25 -5.85 -100.12 37.91
CA ARG A 25 -4.79 -99.95 36.90
C ARG A 25 -5.35 -100.04 35.49
N LEU A 26 -6.24 -101.00 35.23
CA LEU A 26 -6.88 -101.17 33.92
C LEU A 26 -7.69 -99.93 33.50
N GLN A 27 -8.42 -99.29 34.42
CA GLN A 27 -9.18 -98.06 34.15
C GLN A 27 -8.29 -96.85 33.88
N LYS A 28 -7.11 -96.78 34.50
CA LYS A 28 -6.17 -95.66 34.35
C LYS A 28 -5.34 -95.73 33.07
N VAL A 29 -5.19 -96.92 32.47
CA VAL A 29 -4.42 -97.10 31.23
C VAL A 29 -5.12 -96.37 30.07
N LYS A 30 -4.37 -95.48 29.41
CA LYS A 30 -4.81 -94.78 28.19
C LYS A 30 -3.94 -95.20 27.02
N GLY A 31 -4.57 -95.60 25.91
CA GLY A 31 -3.86 -95.83 24.65
C GLY A 31 -3.37 -94.53 24.01
N THR A 32 -2.61 -94.64 22.92
CA THR A 32 -2.02 -93.50 22.18
C THR A 32 -3.06 -92.48 21.68
N ASN A 33 -4.31 -92.90 21.49
CA ASN A 33 -5.43 -92.05 21.06
C ASN A 33 -6.29 -91.53 22.24
N GLU A 34 -5.75 -91.55 23.47
CA GLU A 34 -6.46 -91.30 24.74
C GLU A 34 -7.65 -92.23 25.02
N THR A 35 -7.79 -93.31 24.26
CA THR A 35 -8.83 -94.33 24.43
C THR A 35 -8.58 -95.14 25.69
N GLN A 36 -9.64 -95.37 26.48
CA GLN A 36 -9.62 -96.13 27.73
C GLN A 36 -10.54 -97.35 27.63
N PHE A 37 -10.33 -98.33 28.50
CA PHE A 37 -11.28 -99.43 28.66
C PHE A 37 -12.58 -98.91 29.26
N ASP A 38 -13.68 -99.19 28.57
CA ASP A 38 -15.02 -98.91 29.07
C ASP A 38 -15.58 -100.17 29.73
N LEU A 39 -15.57 -100.19 31.07
CA LEU A 39 -16.06 -101.35 31.82
C LEU A 39 -17.58 -101.57 31.66
N SER A 40 -18.32 -100.58 31.15
CA SER A 40 -19.77 -100.68 30.93
C SER A 40 -20.14 -101.40 29.64
N LYS A 41 -19.17 -101.71 28.77
CA LYS A 41 -19.40 -102.49 27.54
C LYS A 41 -19.37 -103.99 27.79
N THR A 42 -20.14 -104.72 26.98
CA THR A 42 -20.17 -106.19 26.98
C THR A 42 -18.83 -106.75 26.52
N ALA A 43 -18.28 -107.71 27.27
CA ALA A 43 -17.02 -108.34 26.91
C ALA A 43 -17.22 -109.33 25.74
N PRO A 44 -16.32 -109.37 24.74
CA PRO A 44 -16.37 -110.40 23.72
C PRO A 44 -16.30 -111.79 24.35
N SER A 45 -17.24 -112.68 23.99
CA SER A 45 -17.37 -114.05 24.53
C SER A 45 -18.03 -114.20 25.92
N ILE A 46 -18.54 -113.09 26.50
CA ILE A 46 -19.36 -113.10 27.72
C ILE A 46 -20.57 -112.20 27.49
N ASP A 47 -21.79 -112.70 27.67
CA ASP A 47 -23.03 -111.90 27.54
C ASP A 47 -23.25 -110.93 28.73
N ARG A 48 -22.17 -110.40 29.30
CA ARG A 48 -22.12 -109.53 30.49
C ARG A 48 -21.10 -108.42 30.31
N THR A 49 -21.31 -107.30 31.01
CA THR A 49 -20.33 -106.20 31.02
C THR A 49 -19.13 -106.56 31.89
N LEU A 50 -17.98 -105.94 31.63
CA LEU A 50 -16.81 -106.12 32.50
C LEU A 50 -17.10 -105.66 33.94
N ALA A 51 -17.91 -104.61 34.09
CA ALA A 51 -18.41 -104.16 35.39
C ALA A 51 -19.24 -105.24 36.10
N ASP A 52 -20.06 -106.03 35.39
CA ASP A 52 -20.83 -107.13 35.98
C ASP A 52 -19.92 -108.29 36.43
N VAL A 53 -18.93 -108.65 35.62
CA VAL A 53 -17.93 -109.69 35.96
C VAL A 53 -17.16 -109.25 37.21
N ASP A 54 -16.77 -107.99 37.26
CA ASP A 54 -16.04 -107.41 38.38
C ASP A 54 -16.92 -107.34 39.64
N ALA A 55 -18.14 -106.81 39.54
CA ALA A 55 -19.10 -106.73 40.65
C ALA A 55 -19.41 -108.10 41.25
N ARG A 56 -19.47 -109.14 40.41
CA ARG A 56 -19.64 -110.52 40.86
C ARG A 56 -18.49 -110.98 41.75
N VAL A 57 -17.25 -110.65 41.40
CA VAL A 57 -16.08 -110.99 42.23
C VAL A 57 -16.08 -110.20 43.53
N ILE A 58 -16.51 -108.92 43.54
CA ILE A 58 -16.76 -108.18 44.81
C ILE A 58 -17.74 -108.94 45.68
N ALA A 59 -18.89 -109.34 45.11
CA ALA A 59 -19.92 -110.02 45.87
C ALA A 59 -19.38 -111.32 46.50
N ILE A 60 -18.58 -112.10 45.74
CA ILE A 60 -17.91 -113.30 46.25
C ILE A 60 -17.00 -112.97 47.44
N CYS A 61 -16.17 -111.92 47.33
CA CYS A 61 -15.25 -111.52 48.41
C CYS A 61 -15.99 -110.99 49.65
N GLU A 62 -17.11 -110.28 49.48
CA GLU A 62 -17.90 -109.76 50.61
C GLU A 62 -18.68 -110.86 51.33
N ILE A 63 -19.18 -111.84 50.58
CA ILE A 63 -19.94 -112.97 51.12
C ILE A 63 -19.02 -113.99 51.82
N ALA A 64 -17.71 -113.97 51.53
CA ALA A 64 -16.73 -114.86 52.11
C ALA A 64 -16.72 -114.87 53.67
N PRO A 65 -16.25 -115.97 54.29
CA PRO A 65 -15.98 -115.97 55.72
C PRO A 65 -14.92 -114.92 56.04
N LYS A 66 -15.20 -114.00 56.98
CA LYS A 66 -14.25 -112.96 57.41
C LYS A 66 -13.45 -113.55 58.57
N SER A 67 -12.13 -113.33 58.59
CA SER A 67 -11.19 -113.94 59.55
C SER A 67 -11.30 -113.43 61.00
N GLY A 68 -12.23 -112.51 61.30
CA GLY A 68 -12.26 -111.74 62.55
C GLY A 68 -13.19 -112.24 63.66
N ASP A 69 -14.02 -113.27 63.44
CA ASP A 69 -14.89 -113.80 64.50
C ASP A 69 -14.13 -114.85 65.34
N GLU A 70 -13.07 -114.42 66.03
CA GLU A 70 -12.18 -115.27 66.85
C GLU A 70 -12.90 -115.96 68.03
N GLU A 71 -14.11 -115.54 68.41
CA GLU A 71 -14.82 -116.10 69.57
C GLU A 71 -15.57 -117.43 69.29
N ASN A 72 -15.73 -117.86 68.02
CA ASN A 72 -16.49 -119.09 67.70
C ASN A 72 -15.79 -120.08 66.75
N SER A 73 -14.57 -119.78 66.29
CA SER A 73 -13.86 -120.55 65.26
C SER A 73 -13.31 -121.92 65.68
N ASP A 74 -13.30 -122.24 66.99
CA ASP A 74 -12.83 -123.54 67.52
C ASP A 74 -13.95 -124.60 67.65
N SER A 75 -15.22 -124.24 67.41
CA SER A 75 -16.37 -125.14 67.64
C SER A 75 -17.04 -125.70 66.37
N LEU A 76 -16.67 -125.21 65.18
CA LEU A 76 -17.27 -125.62 63.92
C LEU A 76 -16.48 -126.79 63.29
N LEU A 77 -17.01 -128.02 63.44
CA LEU A 77 -16.51 -129.25 62.79
C LEU A 77 -16.75 -129.22 61.27
N ILE A 78 -16.12 -128.30 60.54
CA ILE A 78 -16.23 -128.21 59.08
C ILE A 78 -15.27 -129.23 58.46
N PRO A 79 -15.76 -130.18 57.65
CA PRO A 79 -14.87 -131.10 56.96
C PRO A 79 -13.94 -130.34 56.01
N ASN A 80 -12.63 -130.55 56.14
CA ASN A 80 -11.61 -129.93 55.27
C ASN A 80 -11.86 -130.16 53.77
N ALA A 81 -12.61 -131.20 53.40
CA ALA A 81 -13.03 -131.46 52.03
C ALA A 81 -13.86 -130.31 51.43
N TYR A 82 -14.69 -129.61 52.21
CA TYR A 82 -15.48 -128.47 51.73
C TYR A 82 -14.61 -127.21 51.53
N VAL A 83 -13.72 -126.93 52.49
CA VAL A 83 -12.78 -125.81 52.39
C VAL A 83 -11.85 -126.00 51.18
N ASN A 84 -11.29 -127.20 51.01
CA ASN A 84 -10.40 -127.51 49.88
C ASN A 84 -11.10 -127.43 48.51
N ARG A 85 -12.42 -127.65 48.44
CA ARG A 85 -13.20 -127.47 47.20
C ARG A 85 -13.31 -126.02 46.77
N ILE A 86 -13.23 -125.06 47.70
CA ILE A 86 -13.25 -123.62 47.40
C ILE A 86 -11.86 -123.12 47.09
N ILE A 87 -10.84 -123.59 47.81
CA ILE A 87 -9.45 -123.12 47.64
C ILE A 87 -8.98 -123.25 46.19
N LYS A 88 -9.21 -124.40 45.53
CA LYS A 88 -8.74 -124.62 44.15
C LYS A 88 -9.31 -123.60 43.14
N PRO A 89 -10.64 -123.42 43.00
CA PRO A 89 -11.19 -122.42 42.08
C PRO A 89 -10.88 -120.98 42.51
N LEU A 90 -10.73 -120.73 43.81
CA LEU A 90 -10.31 -119.41 44.33
C LEU A 90 -8.88 -119.08 43.90
N ASP A 91 -7.94 -120.03 44.04
CA ASP A 91 -6.56 -119.84 43.58
C ASP A 91 -6.50 -119.64 42.06
N GLN A 92 -7.32 -120.36 41.30
CA GLN A 92 -7.42 -120.16 39.85
C GLN A 92 -7.95 -118.77 39.48
N LEU A 93 -8.93 -118.26 40.22
CA LEU A 93 -9.47 -116.92 40.06
C LEU A 93 -8.42 -115.85 40.38
N THR A 94 -7.68 -116.02 41.49
CA THR A 94 -6.57 -115.13 41.86
C THR A 94 -5.47 -115.11 40.80
N VAL A 95 -5.13 -116.26 40.21
CA VAL A 95 -4.15 -116.35 39.12
C VAL A 95 -4.58 -115.54 37.89
N GLN A 96 -5.88 -115.46 37.58
CA GLN A 96 -6.33 -114.64 36.45
C GLN A 96 -6.12 -113.15 36.70
N TYR A 97 -6.44 -112.65 37.90
CA TYR A 97 -6.16 -111.25 38.25
C TYR A 97 -4.65 -110.97 38.33
N GLN A 98 -3.85 -111.92 38.82
CA GLN A 98 -2.40 -111.81 38.79
C GLN A 98 -1.89 -111.70 37.35
N SER A 99 -2.45 -112.48 36.42
CA SER A 99 -2.11 -112.39 35.00
C SER A 99 -2.41 -111.02 34.41
N ILE A 100 -3.53 -110.37 34.81
CA ILE A 100 -3.81 -108.98 34.39
C ILE A 100 -2.71 -108.05 34.92
N ALA A 101 -2.40 -108.13 36.21
CA ALA A 101 -1.39 -107.27 36.84
C ALA A 101 0.00 -107.45 36.19
N ASP A 102 0.43 -108.68 35.97
CA ASP A 102 1.72 -109.03 35.36
C ASP A 102 1.79 -108.55 33.92
N ASN A 103 0.73 -108.77 33.13
CA ASN A 103 0.67 -108.33 31.75
C ASN A 103 0.71 -106.79 31.62
N LEU A 104 0.02 -106.06 32.50
CA LEU A 104 0.09 -104.60 32.54
C LEU A 104 1.51 -104.12 32.93
N SER A 105 2.16 -104.77 33.90
CA SER A 105 3.56 -104.48 34.26
C SER A 105 4.54 -104.75 33.11
N ASN A 106 4.29 -105.81 32.33
CA ASN A 106 5.10 -106.12 31.16
C ASN A 106 4.95 -105.05 30.08
N ILE A 107 3.77 -104.49 29.88
CA ILE A 107 3.55 -103.38 28.92
C ILE A 107 4.29 -102.12 29.36
N ASP A 108 4.21 -101.76 30.64
CA ASP A 108 4.96 -100.62 31.18
C ASP A 108 6.48 -100.79 30.99
N SER A 109 6.98 -102.02 31.14
CA SER A 109 8.41 -102.34 30.94
C SER A 109 8.83 -102.37 29.46
N ASN A 110 7.89 -102.43 28.51
CA ASN A 110 8.14 -102.57 27.08
C ASN A 110 7.64 -101.34 26.29
N GLY A 111 8.02 -100.14 26.73
CA GLY A 111 7.77 -98.90 26.01
C GLY A 111 6.42 -98.23 26.32
N GLY A 112 5.64 -98.77 27.25
CA GLY A 112 4.40 -98.17 27.73
C GLY A 112 3.18 -98.44 26.83
N PRO A 113 2.04 -97.79 27.13
CA PRO A 113 0.77 -98.05 26.47
C PRO A 113 0.78 -97.62 24.99
N GLY A 114 0.47 -98.55 24.09
CA GLY A 114 0.34 -98.31 22.66
C GLY A 114 -1.13 -98.26 22.22
N THR A 115 -1.46 -99.01 21.16
CA THR A 115 -2.82 -99.09 20.64
C THR A 115 -3.72 -99.88 21.59
N LEU A 116 -4.86 -99.29 21.97
CA LEU A 116 -5.90 -99.92 22.77
C LEU A 116 -7.16 -100.02 21.92
N ASN A 117 -7.70 -101.24 21.76
CA ASN A 117 -8.99 -101.47 21.12
C ASN A 117 -10.02 -101.83 22.22
N PRO A 118 -10.94 -100.89 22.56
CA PRO A 118 -11.94 -101.13 23.60
C PRO A 118 -12.99 -102.18 23.21
N GLU A 119 -13.18 -102.47 21.92
CA GLU A 119 -14.25 -103.39 21.45
C GLU A 119 -13.83 -104.85 21.57
N ASP A 120 -12.60 -105.18 21.18
CA ASP A 120 -12.06 -106.55 21.24
C ASP A 120 -11.31 -106.86 22.54
N LEU A 121 -11.26 -105.89 23.46
CA LEU A 121 -10.47 -105.94 24.70
C LEU A 121 -8.99 -106.30 24.47
N THR A 122 -8.40 -105.72 23.42
CA THR A 122 -6.99 -105.93 23.07
C THR A 122 -6.15 -104.68 23.36
N PHE A 123 -4.93 -104.91 23.84
CA PHE A 123 -4.04 -103.84 24.24
C PHE A 123 -2.60 -104.16 23.85
N GLN A 124 -2.01 -103.29 23.05
CA GLN A 124 -0.66 -103.46 22.51
C GLN A 124 0.30 -102.47 23.17
N SER A 125 1.55 -102.88 23.42
CA SER A 125 2.62 -101.97 23.84
C SER A 125 3.00 -100.99 22.72
N ALA A 126 3.51 -99.81 23.07
CA ALA A 126 3.86 -98.78 22.10
C ALA A 126 4.95 -99.23 21.10
N ASN A 127 5.82 -100.16 21.51
CA ASN A 127 6.83 -100.77 20.65
C ASN A 127 6.31 -101.97 19.81
N GLY A 128 5.03 -102.31 19.95
CA GLY A 128 4.35 -103.36 19.19
C GLY A 128 4.70 -104.81 19.58
N GLN A 129 5.62 -105.03 20.53
CA GLN A 129 6.15 -106.35 20.88
C GLN A 129 5.23 -107.20 21.76
N ILE A 130 4.37 -106.56 22.56
CA ILE A 130 3.42 -107.25 23.44
C ILE A 130 2.00 -106.96 22.95
N ASN A 131 1.20 -108.02 22.77
CA ASN A 131 -0.23 -107.94 22.49
C ASN A 131 -1.00 -108.69 23.58
N LEU A 132 -1.71 -107.94 24.41
CA LEU A 132 -2.54 -108.45 25.49
C LEU A 132 -3.98 -108.62 25.01
N GLN A 133 -4.50 -109.84 25.13
CA GLN A 133 -5.90 -110.14 24.89
C GLN A 133 -6.60 -110.38 26.22
N LEU A 134 -7.40 -109.40 26.67
CA LEU A 134 -8.07 -109.49 27.98
C LEU A 134 -9.35 -110.33 27.93
N GLY A 135 -9.96 -110.50 26.75
CA GLY A 135 -11.20 -111.29 26.58
C GLY A 135 -11.14 -112.69 27.20
N PRO A 136 -10.15 -113.54 26.83
CA PRO A 136 -10.00 -114.87 27.42
C PRO A 136 -9.76 -114.85 28.95
N ILE A 137 -9.05 -113.84 29.45
CA ILE A 137 -8.77 -113.70 30.88
C ILE A 137 -10.07 -113.41 31.65
N PHE A 138 -10.88 -112.46 31.17
CA PHE A 138 -12.18 -112.16 31.78
C PHE A 138 -13.16 -113.33 31.68
N GLN A 139 -13.11 -114.11 30.60
CA GLN A 139 -13.93 -115.32 30.48
C GLN A 139 -13.54 -116.37 31.52
N ASN A 140 -12.25 -116.55 31.77
CA ASN A 140 -11.76 -117.42 32.84
C ASN A 140 -12.11 -116.88 34.23
N ILE A 141 -12.03 -115.57 34.46
CA ILE A 141 -12.49 -114.93 35.71
C ILE A 141 -13.96 -115.28 35.96
N TRP A 142 -14.81 -115.13 34.95
CA TRP A 142 -16.22 -115.50 35.05
C TRP A 142 -16.40 -116.98 35.41
N ASN A 143 -15.78 -117.89 34.65
CA ASN A 143 -15.92 -119.33 34.86
C ASN A 143 -15.40 -119.79 36.24
N HIS A 144 -14.29 -119.23 36.71
CA HIS A 144 -13.76 -119.54 38.04
C HIS A 144 -14.61 -118.90 39.14
N SER A 145 -15.20 -117.71 38.93
CA SER A 145 -16.14 -117.09 39.86
C SER A 145 -17.41 -117.93 40.05
N GLU A 146 -17.92 -118.55 38.99
CA GLU A 146 -19.01 -119.54 39.04
C GLU A 146 -18.61 -120.76 39.88
N ALA A 147 -17.43 -121.31 39.65
CA ALA A 147 -16.92 -122.45 40.40
C ALA A 147 -16.72 -122.13 41.89
N VAL A 148 -16.25 -120.91 42.22
CA VAL A 148 -16.14 -120.44 43.61
C VAL A 148 -17.51 -120.35 44.26
N LEU A 149 -18.49 -119.73 43.61
CA LEU A 149 -19.86 -119.62 44.14
C LEU A 149 -20.49 -121.00 44.37
N ALA A 150 -20.39 -121.89 43.38
CA ALA A 150 -20.91 -123.26 43.48
C ALA A 150 -20.30 -124.04 44.66
N ALA A 151 -19.01 -123.80 44.97
CA ALA A 151 -18.33 -124.39 46.12
C ALA A 151 -18.63 -123.66 47.44
N LEU A 152 -18.91 -122.36 47.39
CA LEU A 152 -19.17 -121.50 48.56
C LEU A 152 -20.59 -121.71 49.12
N TYR A 153 -21.60 -121.91 48.27
CA TYR A 153 -22.98 -122.10 48.73
C TYR A 153 -23.16 -123.27 49.74
N PRO A 154 -22.60 -124.47 49.53
CA PRO A 154 -22.64 -125.54 50.52
C PRO A 154 -21.96 -125.16 51.84
N LEU A 155 -20.85 -124.42 51.79
CA LEU A 155 -20.14 -123.96 52.98
C LEU A 155 -20.96 -122.91 53.74
N MET A 156 -21.60 -121.96 53.05
CA MET A 156 -22.46 -120.96 53.69
C MET A 156 -23.66 -121.58 54.41
N ASN A 157 -24.22 -122.66 53.87
CA ASN A 157 -25.28 -123.40 54.56
C ASN A 157 -24.79 -124.07 55.85
N LEU A 158 -23.52 -124.49 55.90
CA LEU A 158 -22.88 -125.07 57.09
C LEU A 158 -22.44 -124.01 58.10
N LEU A 159 -22.06 -122.82 57.63
CA LEU A 159 -21.63 -121.66 58.43
C LEU A 159 -22.78 -120.81 59.00
N ARG A 160 -24.03 -121.29 58.96
CA ARG A 160 -25.20 -120.62 59.56
C ARG A 160 -25.08 -120.53 61.09
N GLY A 161 -24.25 -119.61 61.56
CA GLY A 161 -24.35 -118.95 62.86
C GLY A 161 -25.12 -117.64 62.66
N GLU A 162 -26.07 -117.37 63.55
CA GLU A 162 -26.93 -116.19 63.56
C GLU A 162 -26.11 -114.89 63.48
N GLY A 163 -26.44 -113.96 62.57
CA GLY A 163 -25.96 -112.58 62.68
C GLY A 163 -25.39 -111.85 61.45
N ARG A 164 -25.61 -112.29 60.20
CA ARG A 164 -25.28 -111.46 59.01
C ARG A 164 -26.53 -110.75 58.45
N PRO A 165 -26.45 -109.47 58.07
CA PRO A 165 -27.60 -108.66 57.68
C PRO A 165 -28.30 -109.24 56.44
N ASP A 166 -29.64 -109.18 56.49
CA ASP A 166 -30.56 -109.69 55.48
C ASP A 166 -30.21 -109.10 54.10
N PHE A 167 -30.06 -109.96 53.08
CA PHE A 167 -29.76 -109.55 51.71
C PHE A 167 -30.74 -108.48 51.19
N ALA A 168 -31.97 -108.49 51.72
CA ALA A 168 -32.98 -107.46 51.47
C ALA A 168 -32.55 -106.04 51.89
N ALA A 169 -31.87 -105.87 53.02
CA ALA A 169 -31.41 -104.55 53.49
C ALA A 169 -30.26 -103.99 52.64
N ALA A 170 -29.36 -104.86 52.18
CA ALA A 170 -28.30 -104.47 51.24
C ALA A 170 -28.87 -104.08 49.87
N LEU A 171 -29.92 -104.77 49.41
CA LEU A 171 -30.59 -104.47 48.15
C LEU A 171 -31.34 -103.12 48.19
N ASP A 172 -31.97 -102.78 49.30
CA ASP A 172 -32.68 -101.51 49.48
C ASP A 172 -31.72 -100.29 49.54
N ALA A 173 -30.61 -100.43 50.27
CA ALA A 173 -29.54 -99.43 50.30
C ALA A 173 -28.94 -99.22 48.90
N PHE A 174 -28.76 -100.29 48.13
CA PHE A 174 -28.29 -100.22 46.75
C PHE A 174 -29.31 -99.52 45.83
N SER A 175 -30.61 -99.80 45.95
CA SER A 175 -31.66 -99.12 45.19
C SER A 175 -31.69 -97.62 45.47
N THR A 176 -31.59 -97.22 46.75
CA THR A 176 -31.54 -95.81 47.15
C THR A 176 -30.29 -95.11 46.59
N ALA A 177 -29.13 -95.77 46.63
CA ALA A 177 -27.91 -95.25 46.04
C ALA A 177 -28.03 -95.10 44.51
N MET A 178 -28.65 -96.06 43.82
CA MET A 178 -28.92 -95.99 42.39
C MET A 178 -29.84 -94.82 42.02
N GLU A 179 -30.87 -94.55 42.80
CA GLU A 179 -31.76 -93.42 42.58
C GLU A 179 -31.04 -92.07 42.73
N GLN A 180 -30.17 -91.94 43.74
CA GLN A 180 -29.31 -90.77 43.91
C GLN A 180 -28.32 -90.58 42.76
N VAL A 181 -27.72 -91.68 42.28
CA VAL A 181 -26.83 -91.67 41.11
C VAL A 181 -27.58 -91.22 39.85
N HIS A 182 -28.81 -91.68 39.65
CA HIS A 182 -29.66 -91.21 38.54
C HIS A 182 -30.01 -89.73 38.64
N ALA A 183 -30.36 -89.26 39.84
CA ALA A 183 -30.65 -87.84 40.07
C ALA A 183 -29.42 -86.95 39.80
N GLN A 184 -28.23 -87.35 40.28
CA GLN A 184 -26.97 -86.65 40.01
C GLN A 184 -26.59 -86.69 38.53
N ARG A 185 -26.85 -87.80 37.84
CA ARG A 185 -26.61 -87.89 36.38
C ARG A 185 -27.49 -86.90 35.62
N SER A 186 -28.75 -86.74 36.01
CA SER A 186 -29.66 -85.77 35.37
C SER A 186 -29.17 -84.33 35.58
N THR A 187 -28.77 -83.96 36.81
CA THR A 187 -28.27 -82.60 37.08
C THR A 187 -26.96 -82.32 36.34
N LEU A 188 -26.05 -83.29 36.28
CA LEU A 188 -24.81 -83.18 35.48
C LEU A 188 -25.10 -83.00 33.99
N GLN A 189 -26.13 -83.67 33.46
CA GLN A 189 -26.52 -83.51 32.07
C GLN A 189 -27.06 -82.11 31.77
N ASP A 190 -27.84 -81.52 32.69
CA ASP A 190 -28.36 -80.15 32.52
C ASP A 190 -27.26 -79.10 32.66
N VAL A 191 -26.34 -79.28 33.61
CA VAL A 191 -25.13 -78.43 33.72
C VAL A 191 -24.29 -78.52 32.45
N ALA A 192 -24.10 -79.72 31.89
CA ALA A 192 -23.35 -79.89 30.63
C ALA A 192 -24.01 -79.15 29.45
N LYS A 193 -25.35 -79.18 29.36
CA LYS A 193 -26.09 -78.41 28.34
C LYS A 193 -25.92 -76.90 28.52
N SER A 194 -26.00 -76.40 29.76
CA SER A 194 -25.79 -74.97 30.05
C SER A 194 -24.36 -74.54 29.70
N ALA A 195 -23.35 -75.33 30.11
CA ALA A 195 -21.96 -75.06 29.80
C ALA A 195 -21.69 -75.04 28.28
N GLN A 196 -22.35 -75.92 27.52
CA GLN A 196 -22.27 -75.91 26.05
C GLN A 196 -22.91 -74.64 25.45
N ALA A 197 -24.05 -74.18 25.98
CA ALA A 197 -24.70 -72.96 25.54
C ALA A 197 -23.84 -71.71 25.84
N ASP A 198 -23.22 -71.64 27.01
CA ASP A 198 -22.34 -70.54 27.38
C ASP A 198 -21.04 -70.55 26.57
N ARG A 199 -20.47 -71.73 26.30
CA ARG A 199 -19.33 -71.87 25.39
C ARG A 199 -19.65 -71.31 24.00
N LYS A 200 -20.86 -71.53 23.49
CA LYS A 200 -21.30 -70.96 22.21
C LYS A 200 -21.36 -69.42 22.27
N LYS A 201 -21.97 -68.85 23.32
CA LYS A 201 -22.03 -67.39 23.51
C LYS A 201 -20.63 -66.76 23.64
N ILE A 202 -19.72 -67.40 24.37
CA ILE A 202 -18.32 -66.96 24.47
C ILE A 202 -17.65 -66.98 23.09
N GLY A 203 -17.88 -68.02 22.30
CA GLY A 203 -17.41 -68.09 20.91
C GLY A 203 -17.95 -66.95 20.04
N ASP A 204 -19.24 -66.65 20.14
CA ASP A 204 -19.89 -65.55 19.41
C ASP A 204 -19.31 -64.18 19.82
N PHE A 205 -19.11 -63.94 21.13
CA PHE A 205 -18.46 -62.71 21.62
C PHE A 205 -17.00 -62.61 21.18
N GLN A 206 -16.26 -63.72 21.19
CA GLN A 206 -14.87 -63.74 20.75
C GLN A 206 -14.77 -63.45 19.24
N ALA A 207 -15.70 -63.98 18.44
CA ALA A 207 -15.80 -63.68 17.01
C ALA A 207 -16.13 -62.20 16.73
N GLN A 208 -16.96 -61.55 17.55
CA GLN A 208 -17.29 -60.12 17.43
C GLN A 208 -16.17 -59.19 17.92
N SER A 209 -15.34 -59.66 18.86
CA SER A 209 -14.30 -58.83 19.47
C SER A 209 -13.20 -58.41 18.48
N GLY A 210 -12.86 -59.24 17.49
CA GLY A 210 -11.89 -58.93 16.44
C GLY A 210 -12.32 -57.72 15.59
N PRO A 211 -13.47 -57.78 14.89
CA PRO A 211 -13.96 -56.68 14.08
C PRO A 211 -14.15 -55.37 14.85
N LEU A 212 -14.61 -55.43 16.10
CA LEU A 212 -14.76 -54.25 16.95
C LEU A 212 -13.40 -53.62 17.28
N LYS A 213 -12.37 -54.44 17.55
CA LYS A 213 -11.02 -53.95 17.77
C LYS A 213 -10.47 -53.27 16.50
N ASP A 214 -10.65 -53.89 15.34
CA ASP A 214 -10.19 -53.35 14.06
C ASP A 214 -10.89 -52.01 13.74
N GLU A 215 -12.19 -51.90 14.02
CA GLU A 215 -12.94 -50.65 13.84
C GLU A 215 -12.50 -49.56 14.82
N ILE A 216 -12.20 -49.90 16.07
CA ILE A 216 -11.63 -48.96 17.05
C ILE A 216 -10.25 -48.47 16.59
N GLU A 217 -9.42 -49.36 16.05
CA GLU A 217 -8.09 -49.00 15.54
C GLU A 217 -8.20 -48.10 14.31
N ARG A 218 -9.13 -48.40 13.39
CA ARG A 218 -9.45 -47.55 12.23
C ARG A 218 -9.91 -46.15 12.67
N LEU A 219 -10.89 -46.08 13.58
CA LEU A 219 -11.41 -44.81 14.11
C LEU A 219 -10.34 -44.00 14.83
N LYS A 220 -9.43 -44.67 15.54
CA LYS A 220 -8.28 -44.00 16.18
C LYS A 220 -7.36 -43.37 15.14
N THR A 221 -6.99 -44.10 14.09
CA THR A 221 -6.13 -43.56 13.01
C THR A 221 -6.82 -42.41 12.27
N GLU A 222 -8.11 -42.52 12.01
CA GLU A 222 -8.92 -41.45 11.40
C GLU A 222 -8.95 -40.21 12.30
N SER A 223 -9.21 -40.38 13.60
CA SER A 223 -9.21 -39.28 14.58
C SER A 223 -7.83 -38.60 14.71
N GLU A 224 -6.74 -39.36 14.67
CA GLU A 224 -5.37 -38.82 14.68
C GLU A 224 -5.08 -37.99 13.42
N LYS A 225 -5.55 -38.46 12.25
CA LYS A 225 -5.45 -37.72 10.99
C LYS A 225 -6.26 -36.44 11.03
N ASP A 226 -7.52 -36.51 11.45
CA ASP A 226 -8.40 -35.35 11.57
C ASP A 226 -7.81 -34.30 12.52
N ARG A 227 -7.27 -34.73 13.66
CA ARG A 227 -6.59 -33.84 14.61
C ARG A 227 -5.40 -33.13 13.99
N LYS A 228 -4.62 -33.81 13.13
CA LYS A 228 -3.50 -33.20 12.41
C LYS A 228 -4.01 -32.13 11.42
N THR A 229 -5.02 -32.47 10.62
CA THR A 229 -5.63 -31.53 9.65
C THR A 229 -6.28 -30.33 10.35
N LEU A 230 -6.97 -30.52 11.47
CA LEU A 230 -7.51 -29.42 12.29
C LEU A 230 -6.41 -28.49 12.80
N LYS A 231 -5.24 -29.02 13.17
CA LYS A 231 -4.09 -28.22 13.58
C LYS A 231 -3.52 -27.40 12.42
N GLU A 232 -3.49 -27.97 11.23
CA GLU A 232 -3.07 -27.28 10.00
C GLU A 232 -4.06 -26.12 9.69
N TYR A 233 -5.37 -26.38 9.69
CA TYR A 233 -6.39 -25.33 9.49
C TYR A 233 -6.37 -24.25 10.58
N ALA A 234 -6.13 -24.60 11.85
CA ALA A 234 -5.97 -23.61 12.91
C ALA A 234 -4.74 -22.71 12.68
N THR A 235 -3.66 -23.27 12.14
CA THR A 235 -2.45 -22.52 11.80
C THR A 235 -2.71 -21.58 10.63
N GLU A 236 -3.32 -22.08 9.55
CA GLU A 236 -3.72 -21.29 8.38
C GLU A 236 -4.69 -20.17 8.75
N GLY A 237 -5.69 -20.47 9.58
CA GLY A 237 -6.65 -19.48 10.09
C GLY A 237 -5.98 -18.38 10.92
N THR A 238 -5.00 -18.75 11.76
CA THR A 238 -4.24 -17.77 12.55
C THR A 238 -3.38 -16.87 11.66
N GLN A 239 -2.75 -17.44 10.62
CA GLN A 239 -1.99 -16.67 9.63
C GLN A 239 -2.91 -15.72 8.85
N ALA A 240 -4.07 -16.20 8.39
CA ALA A 240 -5.05 -15.39 7.67
C ALA A 240 -5.55 -14.21 8.52
N ILE A 241 -5.86 -14.44 9.80
CA ILE A 241 -6.25 -13.36 10.75
C ILE A 241 -5.13 -12.33 10.90
N THR A 242 -3.88 -12.79 10.99
CA THR A 242 -2.71 -11.92 11.11
C THR A 242 -2.55 -11.06 9.85
N SER A 243 -2.63 -11.66 8.67
CA SER A 243 -2.60 -10.93 7.39
C SER A 243 -3.73 -9.92 7.27
N ILE A 244 -4.97 -10.28 7.64
CA ILE A 244 -6.12 -9.36 7.64
C ILE A 244 -5.87 -8.16 8.55
N ARG A 245 -5.32 -8.37 9.76
CA ARG A 245 -4.97 -7.26 10.66
C ARG A 245 -3.95 -6.33 10.05
N THR A 246 -2.86 -6.87 9.49
CA THR A 246 -1.83 -6.06 8.82
C THR A 246 -2.38 -5.29 7.64
N THR A 247 -3.22 -5.90 6.80
CA THR A 247 -3.88 -5.21 5.69
C THR A 247 -4.81 -4.10 6.18
N ASN A 248 -5.54 -4.33 7.28
CA ASN A 248 -6.42 -3.32 7.85
C ASN A 248 -5.65 -2.13 8.42
N GLU A 249 -4.51 -2.37 9.10
CA GLU A 249 -3.60 -1.32 9.56
C GLU A 249 -3.04 -0.51 8.38
N GLN A 250 -2.62 -1.17 7.31
CA GLN A 250 -2.17 -0.52 6.07
C GLN A 250 -3.28 0.30 5.40
N ALA A 251 -4.51 -0.20 5.40
CA ALA A 251 -5.67 0.51 4.86
C ALA A 251 -5.97 1.79 5.66
N GLU A 252 -5.87 1.75 6.98
CA GLU A 252 -6.07 2.93 7.83
C GLU A 252 -4.94 3.97 7.64
N GLN A 253 -3.69 3.51 7.48
CA GLN A 253 -2.57 4.38 7.12
C GLN A 253 -2.78 5.04 5.75
N LEU A 254 -3.21 4.25 4.75
CA LEU A 254 -3.51 4.77 3.42
C LEU A 254 -4.64 5.79 3.44
N LYS A 255 -5.71 5.52 4.20
CA LYS A 255 -6.82 6.46 4.40
C LYS A 255 -6.32 7.78 5.00
N THR A 256 -5.52 7.71 6.05
CA THR A 256 -4.90 8.90 6.67
C THR A 256 -4.05 9.68 5.67
N ALA A 257 -3.27 8.99 4.82
CA ALA A 257 -2.48 9.63 3.79
C ALA A 257 -3.36 10.32 2.73
N VAL A 258 -4.45 9.68 2.29
CA VAL A 258 -5.42 10.26 1.35
C VAL A 258 -6.09 11.50 1.95
N ASP A 259 -6.51 11.46 3.22
CA ASP A 259 -7.12 12.60 3.90
C ASP A 259 -6.14 13.79 4.00
N ASN A 260 -4.86 13.51 4.29
CA ASN A 260 -3.81 14.53 4.31
C ASN A 260 -3.54 15.12 2.92
N TYR A 261 -3.56 14.29 1.87
CA TYR A 261 -3.41 14.75 0.49
C TYR A 261 -4.61 15.59 0.06
N GLN A 262 -5.83 15.21 0.44
CA GLN A 262 -7.04 15.99 0.15
C GLN A 262 -6.95 17.38 0.80
N ALA A 263 -6.59 17.45 2.09
CA ALA A 263 -6.40 18.74 2.78
C ALA A 263 -5.31 19.61 2.13
N SER A 264 -4.22 18.99 1.68
CA SER A 264 -3.15 19.68 0.96
C SER A 264 -3.63 20.19 -0.41
N PHE A 265 -4.42 19.40 -1.13
CA PHE A 265 -5.00 19.77 -2.41
C PHE A 265 -5.98 20.94 -2.27
N ASP A 266 -6.86 20.91 -1.27
CA ASP A 266 -7.79 22.00 -0.98
C ASP A 266 -7.05 23.30 -0.64
N SER A 267 -5.95 23.21 0.12
CA SER A 267 -5.07 24.34 0.41
C SER A 267 -4.40 24.88 -0.86
N PHE A 268 -3.88 23.98 -1.70
CA PHE A 268 -3.28 24.35 -2.99
C PHE A 268 -4.29 25.06 -3.90
N GLN A 269 -5.52 24.53 -4.00
CA GLN A 269 -6.60 25.12 -4.78
C GLN A 269 -6.92 26.54 -4.31
N LYS A 270 -7.04 26.76 -2.99
CA LYS A 270 -7.24 28.11 -2.42
C LYS A 270 -6.10 29.07 -2.77
N GLN A 271 -4.85 28.59 -2.72
CA GLN A 271 -3.70 29.41 -3.11
C GLN A 271 -3.71 29.75 -4.59
N LEU A 272 -4.13 28.81 -5.45
CA LEU A 272 -4.22 29.00 -6.89
C LEU A 272 -5.29 30.04 -7.23
N GLU A 273 -6.47 29.95 -6.62
CA GLU A 273 -7.55 30.95 -6.76
C GLU A 273 -7.15 32.33 -6.26
N ALA A 274 -6.43 32.41 -5.14
CA ALA A 274 -5.91 33.67 -4.63
C ALA A 274 -4.89 34.31 -5.59
N ARG A 275 -3.98 33.50 -6.17
CA ARG A 275 -3.01 33.96 -7.17
C ARG A 275 -3.68 34.41 -8.46
N GLU A 276 -4.66 33.67 -8.95
CA GLU A 276 -5.43 34.04 -10.14
C GLU A 276 -6.12 35.40 -9.94
N LYS A 277 -6.72 35.63 -8.77
CA LYS A 277 -7.32 36.93 -8.44
C LYS A 277 -6.29 38.06 -8.43
N ILE A 278 -5.10 37.84 -7.87
CA ILE A 278 -4.01 38.83 -7.88
C ILE A 278 -3.57 39.13 -9.32
N ILE A 279 -3.42 38.10 -10.16
CA ILE A 279 -3.03 38.27 -11.56
C ILE A 279 -4.09 39.08 -12.32
N GLN A 280 -5.38 38.79 -12.12
CA GLN A 280 -6.45 39.56 -12.77
C GLN A 280 -6.47 41.02 -12.33
N THR A 281 -6.33 41.29 -11.02
CA THR A 281 -6.23 42.66 -10.51
C THR A 281 -4.99 43.37 -11.06
N GLY A 282 -3.82 42.73 -11.00
CA GLY A 282 -2.57 43.29 -11.51
C GLY A 282 -2.60 43.57 -13.00
N LYS A 283 -3.28 42.72 -13.80
CA LYS A 283 -3.48 42.97 -15.23
C LYS A 283 -4.36 44.20 -15.46
N LYS A 284 -5.43 44.37 -14.69
CA LYS A 284 -6.29 45.56 -14.77
C LYS A 284 -5.53 46.83 -14.41
N GLU A 285 -4.76 46.81 -13.31
CA GLU A 285 -3.91 47.93 -12.90
C GLU A 285 -2.83 48.26 -13.95
N GLN A 286 -2.25 47.24 -14.58
CA GLN A 286 -1.30 47.41 -15.67
C GLN A 286 -1.94 48.06 -16.90
N ASP A 287 -3.14 47.62 -17.29
CA ASP A 287 -3.88 48.21 -18.41
C ASP A 287 -4.25 49.67 -18.13
N GLU A 288 -4.67 49.99 -16.90
CA GLU A 288 -4.93 51.37 -16.45
C GLU A 288 -3.66 52.23 -16.46
N LEU A 289 -2.51 51.69 -16.01
CA LEU A 289 -1.23 52.38 -16.04
C LEU A 289 -0.78 52.68 -17.48
N ILE A 290 -0.93 51.72 -18.40
CA ILE A 290 -0.61 51.89 -19.82
C ILE A 290 -1.49 52.98 -20.44
N ALA A 291 -2.78 53.02 -20.11
CA ALA A 291 -3.69 54.06 -20.58
C ALA A 291 -3.26 55.45 -20.08
N ASN A 292 -2.97 55.59 -18.78
CA ASN A 292 -2.51 56.84 -18.18
C ASN A 292 -1.17 57.30 -18.79
N LEU A 293 -0.22 56.38 -19.02
CA LEU A 293 1.07 56.73 -19.64
C LEU A 293 0.91 57.24 -21.06
N LYS A 294 -0.01 56.66 -21.86
CA LYS A 294 -0.32 57.17 -23.21
C LYS A 294 -0.94 58.56 -23.17
N GLU A 295 -1.81 58.83 -22.19
CA GLU A 295 -2.40 60.15 -21.99
C GLU A 295 -1.33 61.18 -21.64
N ILE A 296 -0.47 60.87 -20.66
CA ILE A 296 0.66 61.73 -20.27
C ILE A 296 1.62 61.98 -21.44
N GLU A 297 1.92 60.96 -22.24
CA GLU A 297 2.76 61.11 -23.42
C GLU A 297 2.14 62.08 -24.45
N SER A 298 0.83 61.93 -24.70
CA SER A 298 0.07 62.83 -25.58
C SER A 298 0.07 64.27 -25.07
N ASP A 299 -0.19 64.47 -23.78
CA ASP A 299 -0.19 65.79 -23.17
C ASP A 299 1.19 66.43 -23.15
N THR A 300 2.23 65.66 -22.87
CA THR A 300 3.62 66.13 -22.91
C THR A 300 3.97 66.60 -24.32
N LYS A 301 3.66 65.81 -25.36
CA LYS A 301 3.89 66.21 -26.77
C LYS A 301 3.12 67.49 -27.12
N ARG A 302 1.88 67.63 -26.64
CA ARG A 302 1.07 68.84 -26.85
C ARG A 302 1.68 70.05 -26.16
N LEU A 303 2.07 69.92 -24.90
CA LEU A 303 2.70 70.99 -24.11
C LEU A 303 4.05 71.41 -24.68
N THR A 304 4.89 70.46 -25.11
CA THR A 304 6.17 70.76 -25.77
C THR A 304 5.95 71.59 -27.05
N LYS A 305 5.01 71.18 -27.91
CA LYS A 305 4.66 71.97 -29.11
C LYS A 305 4.15 73.38 -28.78
N GLN A 306 3.31 73.50 -27.74
CA GLN A 306 2.81 74.80 -27.30
C GLN A 306 3.94 75.69 -26.75
N ALA A 307 4.87 75.12 -25.98
CA ALA A 307 6.01 75.84 -25.43
C ALA A 307 6.97 76.33 -26.54
N GLU A 308 7.28 75.49 -27.53
CA GLU A 308 8.10 75.85 -28.69
C GLU A 308 7.46 76.97 -29.53
N ALA A 309 6.16 76.87 -29.78
CA ALA A 309 5.40 77.90 -30.48
C ALA A 309 5.37 79.23 -29.69
N MET A 310 5.19 79.15 -28.36
CA MET A 310 5.20 80.33 -27.49
C MET A 310 6.58 81.00 -27.45
N LEU A 311 7.66 80.23 -27.33
CA LEU A 311 9.04 80.76 -27.34
C LEU A 311 9.33 81.49 -28.66
N THR A 312 9.00 80.85 -29.79
CA THR A 312 9.23 81.43 -31.12
C THR A 312 8.38 82.68 -31.33
N GLY A 313 7.08 82.63 -30.98
CA GLY A 313 6.17 83.76 -31.07
C GLY A 313 6.58 84.94 -30.18
N ALA A 314 7.02 84.68 -28.95
CA ALA A 314 7.48 85.73 -28.03
C ALA A 314 8.77 86.41 -28.51
N THR A 315 9.73 85.64 -29.04
CA THR A 315 10.97 86.20 -29.62
C THR A 315 10.68 87.09 -30.83
N VAL A 316 9.82 86.63 -31.75
CA VAL A 316 9.41 87.41 -32.93
C VAL A 316 8.66 88.68 -32.53
N ALA A 317 7.72 88.59 -31.58
CA ALA A 317 6.99 89.73 -31.06
C ALA A 317 7.91 90.74 -30.35
N GLY A 318 8.89 90.29 -29.57
CA GLY A 318 9.87 91.15 -28.90
C GLY A 318 10.80 91.89 -29.88
N LEU A 319 11.31 91.18 -30.89
CA LEU A 319 12.13 91.79 -31.96
C LEU A 319 11.33 92.80 -32.79
N ALA A 320 10.12 92.43 -33.23
CA ALA A 320 9.23 93.36 -33.93
C ALA A 320 8.86 94.56 -33.06
N GLY A 321 8.52 94.34 -31.78
CA GLY A 321 8.21 95.42 -30.84
C GLY A 321 9.33 96.45 -30.72
N SER A 322 10.57 96.00 -30.51
CA SER A 322 11.72 96.90 -30.37
C SER A 322 12.04 97.71 -31.63
N PHE A 323 11.94 97.11 -32.83
CA PHE A 323 12.10 97.86 -34.08
C PHE A 323 10.92 98.82 -34.34
N GLY A 324 9.72 98.46 -33.91
CA GLY A 324 8.53 99.33 -33.98
C GLY A 324 8.72 100.58 -33.11
N GLU A 325 9.20 100.41 -31.88
CA GLU A 325 9.50 101.52 -30.97
C GLU A 325 10.60 102.44 -31.51
N LEU A 326 11.69 101.87 -32.05
CA LEU A 326 12.75 102.65 -32.70
C LEU A 326 12.23 103.43 -33.91
N ARG A 327 11.41 102.81 -34.76
CA ARG A 327 10.74 103.48 -35.89
C ARG A 327 9.89 104.66 -35.42
N ASP A 328 9.10 104.47 -34.38
CA ASP A 328 8.16 105.48 -33.87
C ASP A 328 8.92 106.64 -33.22
N LYS A 329 9.97 106.34 -32.44
CA LYS A 329 10.89 107.34 -31.88
C LYS A 329 11.57 108.14 -32.97
N THR A 330 12.17 107.48 -33.97
CA THR A 330 12.80 108.18 -35.12
C THR A 330 11.77 108.97 -35.93
N SER A 331 10.53 108.48 -36.08
CA SER A 331 9.47 109.22 -36.75
C SER A 331 9.08 110.49 -36.00
N SER A 332 9.03 110.45 -34.67
CA SER A 332 8.81 111.63 -33.83
C SER A 332 9.95 112.64 -33.98
N GLU A 333 11.20 112.19 -33.91
CA GLU A 333 12.38 113.03 -34.12
C GLU A 333 12.44 113.63 -35.54
N LEU A 334 12.01 112.87 -36.55
CA LEU A 334 11.92 113.32 -37.94
C LEU A 334 10.90 114.44 -38.11
N ILE A 335 9.75 114.39 -37.43
CA ILE A 335 8.77 115.47 -37.44
C ILE A 335 9.42 116.75 -36.90
N GLY A 336 10.15 116.68 -35.78
CA GLY A 336 10.90 117.81 -35.25
C GLY A 336 11.96 118.33 -36.22
N ALA A 337 12.75 117.45 -36.84
CA ALA A 337 13.74 117.83 -37.84
C ALA A 337 13.11 118.46 -39.09
N ARG A 338 11.92 118.02 -39.51
CA ARG A 338 11.16 118.60 -40.61
C ARG A 338 10.74 120.03 -40.31
N TRP A 339 10.25 120.29 -39.10
CA TRP A 339 9.95 121.65 -38.65
C TRP A 339 11.20 122.53 -38.61
N ILE A 340 12.31 122.02 -38.08
CA ILE A 340 13.60 122.74 -38.07
C ILE A 340 14.08 123.03 -39.49
N PHE A 341 13.92 122.10 -40.43
CA PHE A 341 14.28 122.28 -41.83
C PHE A 341 13.44 123.38 -42.50
N TYR A 342 12.12 123.37 -42.32
CA TYR A 342 11.26 124.45 -42.83
C TYR A 342 11.59 125.80 -42.19
N PHE A 343 11.89 125.81 -40.89
CA PHE A 343 12.34 127.01 -40.20
C PHE A 343 13.68 127.52 -40.74
N ALA A 344 14.62 126.61 -41.06
CA ALA A 344 15.90 126.97 -41.67
C ALA A 344 15.74 127.54 -43.08
N ILE A 345 14.85 126.98 -43.91
CA ILE A 345 14.49 127.55 -45.22
C ILE A 345 13.89 128.95 -45.05
N PHE A 346 13.01 129.13 -44.08
CA PHE A 346 12.40 130.43 -43.78
C PHE A 346 13.45 131.46 -43.35
N LEU A 347 14.40 131.09 -42.48
CA LEU A 347 15.49 131.96 -42.05
C LEU A 347 16.44 132.30 -43.22
N LEU A 348 16.76 131.32 -44.07
CA LEU A 348 17.51 131.53 -45.31
C LEU A 348 16.80 132.56 -46.20
N PHE A 349 15.49 132.39 -46.41
CA PHE A 349 14.69 133.34 -47.19
C PHE A 349 14.73 134.75 -46.56
N LEU A 350 14.56 134.85 -45.24
CA LEU A 350 14.60 136.13 -44.52
C LEU A 350 15.98 136.82 -44.63
N SER A 351 17.06 136.04 -44.59
CA SER A 351 18.45 136.52 -44.73
C SER A 351 18.74 137.12 -46.12
N VAL A 352 18.00 136.71 -47.15
CA VAL A 352 18.11 137.24 -48.51
C VAL A 352 17.37 138.59 -48.66
N ILE A 353 16.42 138.93 -47.78
CA ILE A 353 15.60 140.16 -47.89
C ILE A 353 16.45 141.45 -47.83
N PRO A 354 17.39 141.64 -46.87
CA PRO A 354 18.26 142.83 -46.85
C PRO A 354 19.12 142.94 -48.12
N LEU A 355 19.55 141.80 -48.67
CA LEU A 355 20.35 141.75 -49.89
C LEU A 355 19.54 142.21 -51.10
N VAL A 356 18.29 141.75 -51.23
CA VAL A 356 17.38 142.17 -52.31
C VAL A 356 17.01 143.65 -52.19
N ALA A 357 16.76 144.14 -50.97
CA ALA A 357 16.51 145.56 -50.70
C ALA A 357 17.71 146.44 -51.09
N TYR A 358 18.94 145.95 -50.93
CA TYR A 358 20.16 146.66 -51.32
C TYR A 358 20.41 146.68 -52.84
N VAL A 359 20.21 145.55 -53.53
CA VAL A 359 20.61 145.40 -54.94
C VAL A 359 19.59 145.95 -55.93
N VAL A 360 18.29 145.96 -55.60
CA VAL A 360 17.23 146.38 -56.51
C VAL A 360 16.77 147.81 -56.17
N PRO A 361 17.09 148.83 -57.00
CA PRO A 361 16.66 150.21 -56.75
C PRO A 361 15.13 150.29 -56.70
N GLY A 362 14.58 150.80 -55.59
CA GLY A 362 13.12 150.96 -55.38
C GLY A 362 12.47 149.94 -54.43
N VAL A 363 13.13 148.82 -54.13
CA VAL A 363 12.59 147.82 -53.18
C VAL A 363 12.79 148.24 -51.72
N ALA A 364 13.91 148.89 -51.39
CA ALA A 364 14.16 149.42 -50.06
C ALA A 364 13.05 150.38 -49.57
N SER A 365 12.56 151.25 -50.46
CA SER A 365 11.47 152.19 -50.19
C SER A 365 10.10 151.52 -50.03
N LEU A 366 9.88 150.34 -50.65
CA LEU A 366 8.63 149.57 -50.49
C LEU A 366 8.58 148.83 -49.15
N LEU A 367 9.74 148.38 -48.65
CA LEU A 367 9.86 147.64 -47.39
C LEU A 367 10.03 148.54 -46.15
N GLY A 368 9.91 149.87 -46.32
CA GLY A 368 9.95 150.84 -45.21
C GLY A 368 11.34 151.12 -44.64
N PHE A 369 12.42 150.76 -45.35
CA PHE A 369 13.78 151.10 -44.95
C PHE A 369 14.12 152.53 -45.39
N ASP A 370 14.55 153.38 -44.44
CA ASP A 370 14.87 154.78 -44.69
C ASP A 370 16.09 154.91 -45.63
N PRO A 371 15.94 155.57 -46.80
CA PRO A 371 17.04 155.72 -47.76
C PRO A 371 18.21 156.55 -47.23
N ALA A 372 18.07 157.27 -46.11
CA ALA A 372 19.15 158.04 -45.49
C ALA A 372 20.26 157.17 -44.84
N ALA A 373 19.99 155.91 -44.52
CA ALA A 373 21.00 154.98 -44.00
C ALA A 373 21.80 154.27 -45.10
N ALA A 374 21.29 154.26 -46.35
CA ALA A 374 21.94 153.61 -47.49
C ALA A 374 22.94 154.52 -48.24
N SER A 375 22.93 155.83 -47.96
CA SER A 375 23.81 156.82 -48.61
C SER A 375 25.14 157.08 -47.90
N ASN A 376 25.39 156.47 -46.72
CA ASN A 376 26.61 156.65 -45.93
C ASN A 376 27.62 155.50 -46.05
N LEU A 377 27.49 154.66 -47.08
CA LEU A 377 28.50 153.68 -47.46
C LEU A 377 29.09 154.09 -48.82
N PRO A 378 30.43 154.17 -48.95
CA PRO A 378 31.09 154.77 -50.08
C PRO A 378 30.67 154.14 -51.41
N LYS A 379 30.29 155.00 -52.36
CA LYS A 379 30.00 154.63 -53.75
C LYS A 379 31.29 154.16 -54.41
N GLU A 380 31.19 153.01 -55.07
CA GLU A 380 32.16 152.34 -55.93
C GLU A 380 33.43 153.15 -56.29
N SER A 381 34.57 152.78 -55.68
CA SER A 381 35.87 153.22 -56.17
C SER A 381 36.99 152.24 -55.83
N GLY A 382 36.85 150.96 -56.23
CA GLY A 382 37.99 150.03 -56.26
C GLY A 382 37.63 148.54 -56.31
N VAL A 383 38.48 147.74 -56.96
CA VAL A 383 38.35 146.27 -57.04
C VAL A 383 38.30 145.64 -55.64
N LEU A 384 39.04 146.19 -54.67
CA LEU A 384 39.06 145.74 -53.28
C LEU A 384 37.71 145.94 -52.57
N GLU A 385 36.97 147.00 -52.89
CA GLU A 385 35.67 147.31 -52.29
C GLU A 385 34.58 146.36 -52.83
N PHE A 386 34.63 145.97 -54.11
CA PHE A 386 33.75 144.96 -54.68
C PHE A 386 33.95 143.59 -54.02
N PHE A 387 35.21 143.16 -53.83
CA PHE A 387 35.51 141.92 -53.09
C PHE A 387 35.08 142.00 -51.62
N GLY A 388 35.33 143.12 -50.94
CA GLY A 388 34.86 143.35 -49.57
C GLY A 388 33.34 143.24 -49.46
N GLN A 389 32.61 143.76 -50.45
CA GLN A 389 31.15 143.69 -50.47
C GLN A 389 30.62 142.28 -50.74
N VAL A 390 31.24 141.50 -51.64
CA VAL A 390 30.89 140.09 -51.87
C VAL A 390 31.18 139.25 -50.62
N VAL A 391 32.31 139.50 -49.94
CA VAL A 391 32.66 138.80 -48.69
C VAL A 391 31.66 139.13 -47.57
N VAL A 392 31.24 140.39 -47.41
CA VAL A 392 30.20 140.75 -46.41
C VAL A 392 28.86 140.10 -46.73
N ARG A 393 28.47 140.04 -48.01
CA ARG A 393 27.23 139.34 -48.45
C ARG A 393 27.30 137.84 -48.19
N ALA A 394 28.45 137.21 -48.49
CA ALA A 394 28.68 135.80 -48.20
C ALA A 394 28.70 135.52 -46.69
N LEU A 395 29.32 136.39 -45.89
CA LEU A 395 29.38 136.29 -44.43
C LEU A 395 27.99 136.44 -43.79
N LEU A 396 27.09 137.22 -44.40
CA LEU A 396 25.71 137.41 -43.93
C LEU A 396 24.80 136.22 -44.26
N LEU A 397 24.98 135.59 -45.43
CA LEU A 397 24.22 134.40 -45.85
C LEU A 397 24.77 133.09 -45.27
N LEU A 398 26.06 133.03 -44.95
CA LEU A 398 26.76 131.82 -44.51
C LEU A 398 26.09 131.13 -43.31
N PRO A 399 25.73 131.82 -42.21
CA PRO A 399 25.09 131.17 -41.06
C PRO A 399 23.75 130.53 -41.41
N ALA A 400 22.92 131.21 -42.22
CA ALA A 400 21.62 130.70 -42.63
C ALA A 400 21.73 129.54 -43.63
N ALA A 401 22.67 129.63 -44.58
CA ALA A 401 22.95 128.56 -45.54
C ALA A 401 23.52 127.31 -44.86
N TRP A 402 24.44 127.49 -43.90
CA TRP A 402 24.99 126.39 -43.11
C TRP A 402 23.91 125.71 -42.25
N PHE A 403 23.06 126.51 -41.59
CA PHE A 403 21.96 125.99 -40.79
C PHE A 403 20.92 125.23 -41.64
N ALA A 404 20.57 125.75 -42.82
CA ALA A 404 19.70 125.06 -43.77
C ALA A 404 20.30 123.74 -44.28
N LYS A 405 21.61 123.73 -44.61
CA LYS A 405 22.33 122.51 -44.99
C LYS A 405 22.31 121.48 -43.84
N PHE A 406 22.63 121.90 -42.62
CA PHE A 406 22.62 121.03 -41.45
C PHE A 406 21.22 120.44 -41.18
N ALA A 407 20.17 121.27 -41.26
CA ALA A 407 18.80 120.83 -41.07
C ALA A 407 18.34 119.85 -42.17
N ALA A 408 18.74 120.09 -43.42
CA ALA A 408 18.47 119.19 -44.55
C ALA A 408 19.13 117.82 -44.36
N THR A 409 20.43 117.81 -44.01
CA THR A 409 21.18 116.57 -43.76
C THR A 409 20.58 115.79 -42.58
N ARG A 410 20.25 116.46 -41.48
CA ARG A 410 19.61 115.81 -40.33
C ARG A 410 18.25 115.20 -40.67
N HIS A 411 17.42 115.90 -41.44
CA HIS A 411 16.13 115.37 -41.90
C HIS A 411 16.32 114.16 -42.83
N ALA A 412 17.26 114.22 -43.78
CA ALA A 412 17.54 113.12 -44.69
C ALA A 412 18.05 111.87 -43.96
N VAL A 413 18.95 112.03 -42.99
CA VAL A 413 19.47 110.92 -42.16
C VAL A 413 18.35 110.28 -41.34
N LEU A 414 17.52 111.07 -40.66
CA LEU A 414 16.38 110.56 -39.87
C LEU A 414 15.31 109.87 -40.75
N PHE A 415 15.07 110.38 -41.95
CA PHE A 415 14.15 109.76 -42.90
C PHE A 415 14.61 108.37 -43.32
N ARG A 416 15.88 108.24 -43.74
CA ARG A 416 16.48 106.94 -44.09
C ARG A 416 16.51 105.99 -42.89
N LEU A 417 16.81 106.50 -41.70
CA LEU A 417 16.83 105.69 -40.48
C LEU A 417 15.44 105.14 -40.15
N LYS A 418 14.39 105.95 -40.31
CA LYS A 418 13.01 105.50 -40.17
C LYS A 418 12.66 104.40 -41.18
N GLU A 419 13.04 104.55 -42.45
CA GLU A 419 12.79 103.54 -43.47
C GLU A 419 13.48 102.21 -43.15
N HIS A 420 14.74 102.26 -42.70
CA HIS A 420 15.46 101.07 -42.27
C HIS A 420 14.81 100.38 -41.06
N TYR A 421 14.35 101.13 -40.04
CA TYR A 421 13.64 100.52 -38.91
C TYR A 421 12.25 100.01 -39.28
N ALA A 422 11.53 100.68 -40.19
CA ALA A 422 10.26 100.20 -40.70
C ALA A 422 10.42 98.89 -41.49
N TYR A 423 11.47 98.78 -42.30
CA TYR A 423 11.83 97.55 -42.99
C TYR A 423 12.18 96.43 -41.99
N LYS A 424 13.06 96.68 -41.02
CA LYS A 424 13.41 95.72 -39.97
C LYS A 424 12.19 95.27 -39.15
N TYR A 425 11.29 96.19 -38.83
CA TYR A 425 10.00 95.86 -38.21
C TYR A 425 9.18 94.91 -39.07
N SER A 426 9.02 95.21 -40.36
CA SER A 426 8.22 94.37 -41.26
C SER A 426 8.82 92.98 -41.46
N VAL A 427 10.15 92.90 -41.59
CA VAL A 427 10.88 91.63 -41.69
C VAL A 427 10.71 90.84 -40.41
N ALA A 428 10.97 91.43 -39.23
CA ALA A 428 10.80 90.78 -37.94
C ALA A 428 9.36 90.30 -37.71
N ALA A 429 8.34 91.13 -38.00
CA ALA A 429 6.94 90.79 -37.77
C ALA A 429 6.41 89.69 -38.72
N SER A 430 7.00 89.52 -39.90
CA SER A 430 6.56 88.54 -40.90
C SER A 430 7.31 87.20 -40.84
N VAL A 431 8.43 87.10 -40.09
CA VAL A 431 9.21 85.85 -39.94
C VAL A 431 8.35 84.68 -39.54
N GLU A 432 7.53 84.84 -38.49
CA GLU A 432 6.72 83.75 -37.97
C GLU A 432 5.71 83.25 -39.01
N GLY A 433 5.08 84.18 -39.74
CA GLY A 433 4.18 83.83 -40.84
C GLY A 433 4.87 83.08 -41.98
N PHE A 434 6.11 83.46 -42.33
CA PHE A 434 6.89 82.76 -43.35
C PHE A 434 7.37 81.38 -42.88
N LYS A 435 7.81 81.25 -41.62
CA LYS A 435 8.18 79.96 -41.03
C LYS A 435 6.99 78.99 -41.01
N GLN A 436 5.77 79.47 -40.79
CA GLN A 436 4.55 78.66 -40.83
C GLN A 436 4.12 78.25 -42.25
N GLN A 437 4.32 79.12 -43.24
CA GLN A 437 3.94 78.83 -44.64
C GLN A 437 4.96 77.95 -45.38
N ALA A 438 6.23 77.98 -44.95
CA ALA A 438 7.32 77.24 -45.58
C ALA A 438 8.10 76.39 -44.54
N GLU A 439 7.39 75.42 -43.96
CA GLU A 439 7.90 74.48 -42.94
C GLU A 439 9.28 73.87 -43.26
N PRO A 440 9.59 73.44 -44.51
CA PRO A 440 10.88 72.84 -44.83
C PRO A 440 12.06 73.82 -44.83
N PHE A 441 11.79 75.14 -44.87
CA PHE A 441 12.81 76.19 -44.98
C PHE A 441 12.88 77.07 -43.73
N LYS A 442 12.34 76.59 -42.60
CA LYS A 442 12.23 77.36 -41.35
C LYS A 442 13.57 77.92 -40.86
N ASP A 443 14.62 77.12 -40.98
CA ASP A 443 15.95 77.48 -40.48
C ASP A 443 16.64 78.46 -41.42
N GLU A 444 16.47 78.29 -42.74
CA GLU A 444 16.96 79.21 -43.76
C GLU A 444 16.27 80.58 -43.66
N ILE A 445 14.96 80.61 -43.43
CA ILE A 445 14.19 81.84 -43.24
C ILE A 445 14.63 82.56 -41.96
N ALA A 446 14.84 81.82 -40.86
CA ALA A 446 15.32 82.38 -39.61
C ALA A 446 16.75 82.94 -39.76
N ALA A 447 17.64 82.22 -40.44
CA ALA A 447 19.01 82.66 -40.70
C ALA A 447 19.05 83.89 -41.61
N ALA A 448 18.31 83.89 -42.72
CA ALA A 448 18.22 85.03 -43.63
C ALA A 448 17.68 86.28 -42.91
N THR A 449 16.65 86.12 -42.09
CA THR A 449 16.12 87.22 -41.27
C THR A 449 17.16 87.71 -40.26
N PHE A 450 17.85 86.80 -39.57
CA PHE A 450 18.88 87.18 -38.61
C PHE A 450 20.01 88.00 -39.26
N PHE A 451 20.53 87.56 -40.41
CA PHE A 451 21.53 88.32 -41.17
C PHE A 451 21.01 89.69 -41.60
N GLU A 452 19.74 89.79 -42.00
CA GLU A 452 19.15 91.06 -42.43
C GLU A 452 18.83 91.99 -41.24
N LEU A 453 18.59 91.49 -40.04
CA LEU A 453 18.29 92.31 -38.86
C LEU A 453 19.56 92.78 -38.12
N THR A 454 20.69 92.08 -38.27
CA THR A 454 21.93 92.32 -37.51
C THR A 454 22.78 93.49 -38.02
N PHE A 455 22.64 93.92 -39.27
CA PHE A 455 23.45 95.04 -39.77
C PHE A 455 23.07 96.37 -39.09
N ASN A 456 24.04 97.24 -38.78
CA ASN A 456 23.74 98.56 -38.24
C ASN A 456 23.24 99.49 -39.36
N PRO A 457 22.04 100.12 -39.24
CA PRO A 457 21.56 101.05 -40.24
C PRO A 457 22.51 102.22 -40.54
N ALA A 458 23.31 102.65 -39.56
CA ALA A 458 24.28 103.73 -39.73
C ALA A 458 25.38 103.39 -40.76
N ASP A 459 25.86 102.15 -40.78
CA ASP A 459 26.95 101.70 -41.66
C ASP A 459 26.55 101.78 -43.14
N ARG A 460 25.27 101.54 -43.46
CA ARG A 460 24.75 101.67 -44.83
C ARG A 460 24.44 103.11 -45.24
N MET A 461 24.41 104.05 -44.29
CA MET A 461 24.20 105.48 -44.58
C MET A 461 25.50 106.18 -44.99
N GLU A 462 26.64 105.80 -44.40
CA GLU A 462 27.96 106.38 -44.74
C GLU A 462 28.43 105.96 -46.13
N ALA A 463 28.20 104.70 -46.52
CA ALA A 463 28.63 104.18 -47.83
C ALA A 463 27.94 104.84 -49.04
N LYS A 464 26.84 105.58 -48.85
CA LYS A 464 26.08 106.26 -49.92
C LYS A 464 26.08 107.79 -49.81
N ALA A 465 26.92 108.37 -48.97
CA ALA A 465 27.08 109.84 -48.92
C ALA A 465 27.75 110.42 -50.19
N HIS A 466 28.39 109.58 -51.02
CA HIS A 466 29.15 110.01 -52.20
C HIS A 466 28.37 110.10 -53.52
N GLU A 467 27.06 109.82 -53.56
CA GLU A 467 26.24 109.97 -54.76
C GLU A 467 24.89 110.64 -54.46
N GLU A 468 24.92 111.90 -54.03
CA GLU A 468 23.71 112.73 -53.97
C GLU A 468 23.41 113.32 -55.35
N ARG A 469 22.53 112.66 -56.12
CA ARG A 469 21.86 113.29 -57.27
C ARG A 469 20.82 114.29 -56.76
N HIS A 470 20.98 115.56 -57.12
CA HIS A 470 20.03 116.60 -56.74
C HIS A 470 18.66 116.37 -57.41
N PRO A 471 17.54 116.53 -56.68
CA PRO A 471 16.20 116.15 -57.15
C PRO A 471 15.57 117.10 -58.19
N ASN A 472 16.30 118.11 -58.71
CA ASN A 472 15.75 119.08 -59.67
C ASN A 472 16.71 119.35 -60.85
N PRO A 473 16.36 118.95 -62.10
CA PRO A 473 17.22 119.10 -63.27
C PRO A 473 17.49 120.56 -63.67
N ALA A 474 16.62 121.50 -63.28
CA ALA A 474 16.85 122.93 -63.54
C ALA A 474 18.01 123.50 -62.71
N MET A 475 18.21 122.98 -61.49
CA MET A 475 19.28 123.44 -60.60
C MET A 475 20.65 122.93 -61.05
N GLU A 476 20.69 121.73 -61.63
CA GLU A 476 21.88 121.12 -62.24
C GLU A 476 22.40 121.95 -63.42
N TRP A 477 21.48 122.47 -64.25
CA TRP A 477 21.82 123.34 -65.38
C TRP A 477 22.41 124.68 -64.93
N VAL A 478 21.87 125.27 -63.86
CA VAL A 478 22.36 126.55 -63.29
C VAL A 478 23.75 126.38 -62.66
N MET A 479 23.96 125.31 -61.89
CA MET A 479 25.25 125.01 -61.24
C MET A 479 26.36 124.73 -62.27
N LYS A 480 26.03 124.06 -63.38
CA LYS A 480 26.96 123.80 -64.51
C LYS A 480 27.35 125.08 -65.26
N LYS A 481 26.52 126.11 -65.28
CA LYS A 481 26.73 127.35 -66.05
C LYS A 481 27.46 128.45 -65.27
N PHE A 482 27.36 128.43 -63.93
CA PHE A 482 28.01 129.41 -63.05
C PHE A 482 29.33 128.92 -62.43
N GLY A 483 29.89 127.80 -62.90
CA GLY A 483 31.23 127.35 -62.50
C GLY A 483 31.39 127.06 -60.99
N ALA A 484 30.29 126.88 -60.26
CA ALA A 484 30.28 126.50 -58.86
C ALA A 484 30.21 124.98 -58.72
N THR A 485 31.14 124.27 -59.36
CA THR A 485 31.49 122.90 -58.98
C THR A 485 32.62 123.01 -57.97
N TYR A 486 32.28 122.92 -56.68
CA TYR A 486 33.27 122.78 -55.62
C TYR A 486 33.85 121.36 -55.69
N ASP A 487 35.09 121.25 -56.16
CA ASP A 487 35.90 120.05 -56.10
C ASP A 487 36.36 119.87 -54.65
N GLY A 488 35.75 118.92 -53.95
CA GLY A 488 35.99 118.67 -52.54
C GLY A 488 37.32 117.99 -52.30
N LYS A 489 38.36 118.80 -52.08
CA LYS A 489 39.25 118.60 -50.93
C LYS A 489 38.80 119.48 -49.76
#